data_AF-A0A920JQE4-F1
#
_entry.id   AF-A0A920JQE4-F1
#
_cell.length_a   1.000
_cell.length_b   1.000
_cell.length_c   1.000
_cell.angle_alpha   90.00
_cell.angle_beta   90.00
_cell.angle_gamma   90.00
#
_symmetry.space_group_name_H-M   'P 1'
#
loop_
_entity.id
_entity.type
_entity.pdbx_description
1 polymer ?
#
loop_
_entity_poly.entity_id
_entity_poly.type
_entity_poly.pdbx_seq_one_letter_code
_entity_poly.pdbx_strand_id
1 'polypeptide(L)'
;MTTGQENQLKGFDLIHKGKVRDIYRYKSNEILIITSDRISAFDFIFNDEIDGKGKILTSLKKYWFRQTKDIIKNHLIDEIPKLENQLLDRARVAREARVYPRSSC
;
A
#
# COMPACT_ATOMS: atom_id res chain seq x y z
N MET A 1 8.88 -18.76 12.47
CA MET A 1 8.35 -17.98 13.60
C MET A 1 8.99 -16.60 13.52
N THR A 2 8.36 -15.67 12.82
CA THR A 2 8.83 -14.28 12.75
C THR A 2 7.65 -13.42 13.17
N THR A 3 7.53 -13.26 14.49
CA THR A 3 6.62 -12.36 15.19
C THR A 3 6.69 -10.96 14.56
N GLY A 4 5.53 -10.31 14.41
CA GLY A 4 5.32 -9.03 13.73
C GLY A 4 6.30 -7.92 14.12
N GLN A 5 7.41 -7.82 13.38
CA GLN A 5 8.30 -6.67 13.42
C GLN A 5 7.76 -5.69 12.37
N GLU A 6 6.94 -4.76 12.85
CA GLU A 6 6.64 -3.51 12.14
C GLU A 6 7.91 -2.66 12.05
N ASN A 7 8.84 -3.09 11.20
CA ASN A 7 9.97 -2.26 10.85
C ASN A 7 9.43 -1.12 10.00
N GLN A 8 9.26 0.05 10.63
CA GLN A 8 9.16 1.30 9.89
C GLN A 8 10.28 1.32 8.85
N LEU A 9 9.89 1.52 7.61
CA LEU A 9 10.82 1.64 6.49
C LEU A 9 11.83 2.75 6.78
N LYS A 10 13.07 2.38 7.07
CA LYS A 10 14.14 3.34 7.35
C LYS A 10 14.35 4.24 6.14
N GLY A 11 14.44 5.55 6.38
CA GLY A 11 14.65 6.55 5.33
C GLY A 11 13.37 7.06 4.66
N PHE A 12 12.18 6.67 5.14
CA PHE A 12 10.91 7.20 4.66
C PHE A 12 10.03 7.69 5.81
N ASP A 13 9.43 8.87 5.64
CA ASP A 13 8.51 9.43 6.63
C ASP A 13 7.15 8.74 6.54
N LEU A 14 6.68 8.15 7.65
CA LEU A 14 5.35 7.56 7.73
C LEU A 14 4.30 8.68 7.78
N ILE A 15 3.43 8.75 6.76
CA ILE A 15 2.33 9.71 6.68
C ILE A 15 1.08 9.16 7.37
N HIS A 16 0.74 7.90 7.08
CA HIS A 16 -0.47 7.29 7.59
C HIS A 16 -0.31 5.78 7.72
N LYS A 17 -0.78 5.25 8.85
CA LYS A 17 -0.83 3.82 9.12
C LYS A 17 -2.28 3.37 9.16
N GLY A 18 -2.68 2.64 8.12
CA GLY A 18 -4.01 2.04 8.03
C GLY A 18 -4.04 0.61 8.57
N LYS A 19 -5.24 0.02 8.63
CA LYS A 19 -5.43 -1.38 9.08
C LYS A 19 -4.50 -2.35 8.33
N VAL A 20 -4.42 -2.22 7.00
CA VAL A 20 -3.73 -3.16 6.11
C VAL A 20 -2.73 -2.51 5.14
N ARG A 21 -2.51 -1.19 5.25
CA ARG A 21 -1.62 -0.44 4.36
C ARG A 21 -0.93 0.68 5.10
N ASP A 22 0.34 0.84 4.82
CA ASP A 22 1.18 1.90 5.36
C ASP A 22 1.57 2.85 4.23
N ILE A 23 1.43 4.15 4.46
CA ILE A 23 1.65 5.21 3.48
C ILE A 23 2.82 6.04 3.95
N TYR A 24 3.84 6.14 3.10
CA TYR A 24 5.06 6.88 3.35
C TYR A 24 5.23 8.01 2.33
N ARG A 25 5.93 9.07 2.73
CA ARG A 25 6.36 10.15 1.83
C ARG A 25 7.42 9.62 0.88
N TYR A 26 7.28 9.86 -0.42
CA TYR A 26 8.26 9.42 -1.43
C TYR A 26 8.97 10.59 -2.09
N LYS A 27 8.21 11.48 -2.74
CA LYS A 27 8.68 12.76 -3.32
C LYS A 27 7.63 13.84 -3.07
N SER A 28 7.88 15.07 -3.50
CA SER A 28 7.04 16.24 -3.19
C SER A 28 5.53 16.04 -3.42
N ASN A 29 5.12 15.24 -4.41
CA ASN A 29 3.71 14.95 -4.73
C ASN A 29 3.47 13.44 -4.94
N GLU A 30 4.33 12.60 -4.38
CA GLU A 30 4.30 11.15 -4.55
C GLU A 30 4.33 10.46 -3.20
N ILE A 31 3.51 9.42 -3.08
CA ILE A 31 3.42 8.59 -1.90
C ILE A 31 3.83 7.15 -2.23
N LEU A 32 4.54 6.54 -1.29
CA LEU A 32 4.87 5.13 -1.31
C LEU A 32 3.82 4.39 -0.48
N ILE A 33 3.15 3.42 -1.09
CA ILE A 33 2.12 2.62 -0.42
C ILE A 33 2.62 1.19 -0.31
N ILE A 34 2.73 0.70 0.92
CA ILE A 34 3.10 -0.68 1.24
C ILE A 34 1.85 -1.42 1.71
N THR A 35 1.52 -2.53 1.05
CA THR A 35 0.42 -3.39 1.48
C THR A 35 0.96 -4.47 2.41
N SER A 36 0.41 -4.55 3.63
CA SER A 36 0.81 -5.56 4.61
C SER A 36 0.02 -6.87 4.46
N ASP A 37 0.51 -7.90 5.15
CA ASP A 37 -0.16 -9.20 5.25
C ASP A 37 -1.21 -9.24 6.37
N ARG A 38 -1.27 -8.19 7.21
CA ARG A 38 -2.26 -7.98 8.27
C ARG A 38 -3.68 -8.12 7.75
N ILE A 39 -4.51 -8.90 8.43
CA ILE A 39 -5.94 -9.06 8.13
C ILE A 39 -6.79 -8.36 9.19
N SER A 40 -7.94 -7.84 8.78
CA SER A 40 -8.90 -7.24 9.69
C SER A 40 -10.33 -7.65 9.33
N ALA A 41 -11.15 -7.94 10.33
CA ALA A 41 -12.59 -8.20 10.19
C ALA A 41 -13.31 -7.65 11.42
N PHE A 42 -14.57 -7.22 11.28
CA PHE A 42 -15.37 -6.63 12.37
C PHE A 42 -14.61 -5.52 13.13
N ASP A 43 -13.94 -4.64 12.37
CA ASP A 43 -13.06 -3.57 12.89
C ASP A 43 -11.88 -4.00 13.77
N PHE A 44 -11.64 -5.30 13.93
CA PHE A 44 -10.51 -5.87 14.65
C PHE A 44 -9.37 -6.26 13.69
N ILE A 45 -8.13 -6.00 14.09
CA ILE A 45 -6.92 -6.46 13.37
C ILE A 45 -6.42 -7.71 14.08
N PHE A 46 -6.27 -8.81 13.33
CA PHE A 46 -5.79 -10.07 13.89
C PHE A 46 -4.28 -10.01 14.13
N ASN A 47 -3.81 -10.75 15.14
CA ASN A 47 -2.39 -10.93 15.41
C ASN A 47 -1.70 -11.80 14.35
N ASP A 48 -2.45 -12.72 13.74
CA ASP A 48 -1.96 -13.58 12.68
C ASP A 48 -2.00 -12.85 11.33
N GLU A 49 -0.97 -13.09 10.51
CA GLU A 49 -0.86 -12.57 9.16
C GLU A 49 -1.05 -13.67 8.10
N ILE A 50 -1.46 -13.28 6.90
CA ILE A 50 -1.54 -14.20 5.76
C ILE A 50 -0.36 -13.94 4.83
N ASP A 51 0.62 -14.84 4.87
CA ASP A 51 1.87 -14.74 4.12
C ASP A 51 1.62 -14.49 2.63
N GLY A 52 2.21 -13.42 2.09
CA GLY A 52 2.15 -13.08 0.68
C GLY A 52 0.87 -12.39 0.22
N LYS A 53 -0.12 -12.18 1.09
CA LYS A 53 -1.37 -11.49 0.77
C LYS A 53 -1.11 -10.08 0.19
N GLY A 54 -0.22 -9.32 0.81
CA GLY A 54 0.13 -7.96 0.41
C GLY A 54 0.75 -7.90 -0.98
N LYS A 55 1.51 -8.94 -1.38
CA LYS A 55 2.09 -9.07 -2.73
C LYS A 55 1.01 -9.28 -3.79
N ILE A 56 0.11 -10.23 -3.52
CA ILE A 56 -1.00 -10.57 -4.43
C ILE A 56 -1.93 -9.37 -4.60
N LEU A 57 -2.34 -8.73 -3.49
CA LEU A 57 -3.23 -7.57 -3.53
C LEU A 57 -2.60 -6.36 -4.23
N THR A 58 -1.29 -6.16 -4.07
CA THR A 58 -0.57 -5.10 -4.79
C THR A 58 -0.54 -5.39 -6.29
N SER A 59 -0.26 -6.63 -6.68
CA SER A 59 -0.23 -7.06 -8.08
C SER A 59 -1.60 -6.93 -8.74
N LEU A 60 -2.67 -7.38 -8.05
CA LEU A 60 -4.05 -7.26 -8.50
C LEU A 60 -4.46 -5.80 -8.69
N LYS A 61 -4.10 -4.91 -7.76
CA LYS A 61 -4.33 -3.47 -7.92
C LYS A 61 -3.63 -2.90 -9.14
N LYS A 62 -2.33 -3.19 -9.31
CA LYS A 62 -1.55 -2.73 -10.46
C LYS A 62 -2.18 -3.21 -11.77
N TYR A 63 -2.63 -4.46 -11.81
CA TYR A 63 -3.36 -5.00 -12.96
C TYR A 63 -4.62 -4.17 -13.28
N TRP A 64 -5.52 -4.00 -12.32
CA TRP A 64 -6.78 -3.25 -12.56
C TRP A 64 -6.56 -1.78 -12.90
N PHE A 65 -5.58 -1.12 -12.27
CA PHE A 65 -5.24 0.26 -12.64
C PHE A 65 -4.73 0.40 -14.07
N ARG A 66 -4.05 -0.62 -14.60
CA ARG A 66 -3.67 -0.64 -16.02
C ARG A 66 -4.87 -0.92 -16.92
N GLN A 67 -5.72 -1.88 -16.56
CA GLN A 67 -6.90 -2.25 -17.37
C GLN A 67 -7.97 -1.14 -17.44
N THR A 68 -8.01 -0.23 -16.47
CA THR A 68 -9.03 0.84 -16.38
C THR A 68 -8.48 2.23 -16.69
N LYS A 69 -7.23 2.30 -17.18
CA LYS A 69 -6.51 3.57 -17.40
C LYS A 69 -7.17 4.45 -18.47
N ASP A 70 -7.79 3.82 -19.46
CA ASP A 70 -8.54 4.42 -20.56
C ASP A 70 -9.96 4.87 -20.14
N ILE A 71 -10.54 4.20 -19.13
CA ILE A 71 -11.88 4.53 -18.60
C ILE A 71 -11.80 5.73 -17.65
N ILE A 72 -10.87 5.73 -16.71
CA ILE A 72 -10.74 6.77 -15.68
C ILE A 72 -9.27 7.03 -15.32
N LYS A 73 -8.92 8.32 -15.19
CA LYS A 73 -7.61 8.74 -14.70
C LYS A 73 -7.38 8.21 -13.28
N ASN A 74 -6.29 7.48 -13.09
CA ASN A 74 -5.89 6.98 -11.78
C ASN A 74 -4.56 7.57 -11.30
N HIS A 75 -4.23 7.29 -10.03
CA HIS A 75 -3.08 7.86 -9.32
C HIS A 75 -1.83 6.97 -9.39
N LEU A 76 -1.87 5.81 -10.06
CA LEU A 76 -0.74 4.90 -10.13
C LEU A 76 0.42 5.53 -10.91
N ILE A 77 1.63 5.41 -10.37
CA ILE A 77 2.87 5.71 -11.08
C ILE A 77 3.57 4.37 -11.32
N ASP A 78 3.85 4.03 -12.58
CA ASP A 78 4.62 2.83 -12.96
C ASP A 78 6.13 3.07 -12.72
N GLU A 79 6.47 3.46 -11.49
CA GLU A 79 7.85 3.60 -11.00
C GLU A 79 8.15 2.45 -10.04
N ILE A 80 9.33 1.85 -10.21
CA ILE A 80 9.85 0.85 -9.28
C ILE A 80 10.61 1.60 -8.19
N PRO A 81 10.10 1.65 -6.94
CA PRO A 81 10.79 2.34 -5.87
C PRO A 81 12.09 1.60 -5.54
N LYS A 82 13.16 2.32 -5.21
CA LYS A 82 14.42 1.73 -4.74
C LYS A 82 14.23 1.23 -3.29
N LEU A 83 13.81 -0.03 -3.14
CA LEU A 83 13.59 -0.70 -1.86
C LEU A 83 14.30 -2.06 -1.84
N GLU A 84 14.42 -2.64 -0.65
CA GLU A 84 14.84 -4.03 -0.49
C GLU A 84 13.89 -4.99 -1.24
N ASN A 85 14.45 -6.04 -1.84
CA ASN A 85 13.73 -6.96 -2.75
C ASN A 85 12.43 -7.52 -2.15
N GLN A 86 12.39 -7.78 -0.84
CA GLN A 86 11.21 -8.34 -0.18
C GLN A 86 10.02 -7.36 -0.15
N LEU A 87 10.29 -6.05 -0.15
CA LEU A 87 9.27 -5.01 -0.07
C LEU A 87 8.78 -4.56 -1.46
N LEU A 88 9.58 -4.77 -2.51
CA LEU A 88 9.24 -4.37 -3.89
C LEU A 88 7.90 -4.96 -4.36
N ASP A 89 7.66 -6.24 -4.08
CA ASP A 89 6.44 -6.94 -4.53
C ASP A 89 5.15 -6.42 -3.88
N ARG A 90 5.28 -5.82 -2.69
CA ARG A 90 4.16 -5.29 -1.90
C ARG A 90 4.07 -3.76 -1.93
N ALA A 91 4.98 -3.12 -2.66
CA ALA A 91 5.07 -1.67 -2.81
C ALA A 91 4.46 -1.16 -4.12
N ARG A 92 3.88 0.03 -4.07
CA ARG A 92 3.54 0.83 -5.26
C ARG A 92 3.73 2.33 -4.97
N VAL A 93 4.19 3.06 -5.98
CA VAL A 93 4.24 4.52 -5.95
C VAL A 93 2.94 5.07 -6.54
N ALA A 94 2.44 6.15 -5.97
CA ALA A 94 1.26 6.81 -6.46
C ALA A 94 1.32 8.32 -6.26
N ARG A 95 0.60 9.06 -7.10
CA ARG A 95 0.41 10.50 -6.91
C ARG A 95 -0.41 10.74 -5.65
N GLU A 96 -0.01 11.73 -4.87
CA GLU A 96 -0.83 12.21 -3.77
C GLU A 96 -2.15 12.76 -4.32
N ALA A 97 -3.25 12.40 -3.69
CA ALA A 97 -4.59 12.80 -4.12
C ALA A 97 -5.44 13.14 -2.89
N ARG A 98 -6.28 14.16 -3.03
CA ARG A 98 -7.27 14.48 -2.01
C ARG A 98 -8.38 13.43 -2.04
N VAL A 99 -8.49 12.66 -0.96
CA VAL A 99 -9.60 11.72 -0.80
C VAL A 99 -10.88 12.52 -0.63
N TYR A 100 -11.88 12.25 -1.47
CA TYR A 100 -13.20 12.83 -1.30
C TYR A 100 -13.93 12.06 -0.19
N PRO A 101 -14.24 12.70 0.95
CA PRO A 101 -14.84 12.01 2.09
C PRO A 101 -16.32 11.71 1.77
N ARG A 102 -16.59 10.52 1.22
CA ARG A 102 -17.92 9.92 1.24
C ARG A 102 -17.93 8.77 2.22
N SER A 103 -18.42 9.07 3.42
CA SER A 103 -19.01 8.06 4.30
C SER A 103 -20.52 8.24 4.19
N SER A 104 -21.15 7.53 3.25
CA SER A 104 -22.59 7.29 3.36
C SER A 104 -22.75 6.40 4.60
N CYS A 105 -23.50 6.89 5.59
CA CYS A 105 -24.05 6.06 6.64
C CYS A 105 -24.91 4.94 6.05
#